data_AF-A0A3D2EJS9-F1
#
_entry.id   AF-A0A3D2EJS9-F1
#
_cell.length_a   1.000
_cell.length_b   1.000
_cell.length_c   1.000
_cell.angle_alpha   90.00
_cell.angle_beta   90.00
_cell.angle_gamma   90.00
#
_symmetry.space_group_name_H-M   'P 1'
#
loop_
_entity.id
_entity.type
_entity.pdbx_description
1 polymer ?
#
loop_
_entity_poly.entity_id
_entity_poly.type
_entity_poly.pdbx_seq_one_letter_code
_entity_poly.pdbx_strand_id
1 'polypeptide(L)'
;MPFASYLPYTRIPETNRSIPIPEGLHLMVLKFAAMQHIPIDSYLFYDNNGKKYTYQSFRKAIMGQCPLRGILDNEYVFRGNGYQIEFCKWLYKAGVSTQAIRDYMGYTSDETVKKNLGISDEEVIRASELFFQKMDNVLGGVLPVTKYDKMKECNQAENRKKVELAITEIKKMETEGKKISVSELSKNTGLSKAFFYKNEDVRTVLDASTEQQREKNFIAIKEEVKRMSLERQVEYYEKKIKELLRENESLQAENAKSKRKNS
;
A
#
# COMPACT_ATOMS: atom_id res chain seq x y z
N MET A 1 -12.59 -18.60 -1.88
CA MET A 1 -13.42 -17.69 -1.08
C MET A 1 -14.36 -17.06 -2.07
N PRO A 2 -15.66 -17.04 -1.83
CA PRO A 2 -16.51 -16.14 -2.61
C PRO A 2 -16.13 -14.68 -2.35
N PHE A 3 -15.55 -13.95 -3.31
CA PHE A 3 -15.39 -12.48 -3.22
C PHE A 3 -16.75 -11.81 -3.32
N ALA A 4 -17.57 -11.94 -2.30
CA ALA A 4 -18.68 -11.05 -2.09
C ALA A 4 -18.19 -9.86 -1.25
N SER A 5 -17.51 -8.91 -1.92
CA SER A 5 -17.45 -7.45 -1.65
C SER A 5 -16.09 -6.85 -2.02
N TYR A 6 -15.96 -6.36 -3.26
CA TYR A 6 -14.92 -5.39 -3.63
C TYR A 6 -15.31 -3.97 -3.16
N LEU A 7 -15.56 -3.85 -1.86
CA LEU A 7 -15.44 -2.58 -1.15
C LEU A 7 -13.96 -2.41 -0.79
N PRO A 8 -13.49 -1.24 -0.33
CA PRO A 8 -12.12 -1.07 0.19
C PRO A 8 -11.77 -2.01 1.37
N TYR A 9 -12.65 -2.94 1.72
CA TYR A 9 -12.53 -3.90 2.79
C TYR A 9 -12.69 -5.32 2.25
N THR A 10 -11.90 -6.25 2.79
CA THR A 10 -12.02 -7.69 2.51
C THR A 10 -12.48 -8.44 3.74
N ARG A 11 -13.55 -9.21 3.58
CA ARG A 11 -14.07 -10.08 4.63
C ARG A 11 -13.12 -11.23 4.90
N ILE A 12 -12.79 -11.45 6.17
CA ILE A 12 -11.96 -12.57 6.61
C ILE A 12 -12.87 -13.80 6.82
N PRO A 13 -12.57 -14.96 6.19
CA PRO A 13 -13.35 -16.18 6.35
C PRO A 13 -13.54 -16.57 7.81
N GLU A 14 -14.66 -17.23 8.10
CA GLU A 14 -14.94 -17.81 9.43
C GLU A 14 -14.98 -16.76 10.55
N THR A 15 -14.98 -15.49 10.20
CA THR A 15 -15.10 -14.37 11.13
C THR A 15 -16.10 -13.34 10.59
N ASN A 16 -16.58 -12.48 11.48
CA ASN A 16 -17.36 -11.29 11.10
C ASN A 16 -16.48 -10.07 10.81
N ARG A 17 -15.17 -10.27 10.61
CA ARG A 17 -14.20 -9.19 10.42
C ARG A 17 -14.06 -8.85 8.95
N SER A 18 -13.86 -7.56 8.69
CA SER A 18 -13.50 -7.03 7.39
C SER A 18 -12.33 -6.07 7.57
N ILE A 19 -11.28 -6.23 6.78
CA ILE A 19 -10.06 -5.43 6.90
C ILE A 19 -9.91 -4.51 5.70
N PRO A 20 -9.54 -3.23 5.88
CA PRO A 20 -9.26 -2.37 4.74
C PRO A 20 -8.03 -2.88 3.99
N ILE A 21 -8.07 -2.88 2.66
CA ILE A 21 -6.93 -3.27 1.82
C ILE A 21 -6.40 -2.03 1.11
N PRO A 22 -5.09 -1.74 1.21
CA PRO A 22 -4.46 -0.65 0.45
C PRO A 22 -4.71 -0.80 -1.06
N GLU A 23 -5.01 0.30 -1.73
CA GLU A 23 -5.45 0.30 -3.13
C GLU A 23 -4.41 -0.33 -4.07
N GLY A 24 -3.11 -0.12 -3.80
CA GLY A 24 -2.05 -0.76 -4.57
C GLY A 24 -2.07 -2.30 -4.47
N LEU A 25 -2.30 -2.86 -3.28
CA LEU A 25 -2.41 -4.30 -3.09
C LEU A 25 -3.70 -4.83 -3.72
N HIS A 26 -4.79 -4.08 -3.57
CA HIS A 26 -6.07 -4.42 -4.20
C HIS A 26 -5.93 -4.49 -5.72
N LEU A 27 -5.27 -3.52 -6.35
CA LEU A 27 -5.01 -3.51 -7.79
C LEU A 27 -4.18 -4.72 -8.23
N MET A 28 -3.15 -5.10 -7.47
CA MET A 28 -2.35 -6.29 -7.76
C MET A 28 -3.19 -7.57 -7.76
N VAL A 29 -4.07 -7.71 -6.77
CA VAL A 29 -4.99 -8.86 -6.67
C VAL A 29 -5.99 -8.85 -7.83
N LEU A 30 -6.55 -7.69 -8.18
CA LEU A 30 -7.46 -7.56 -9.31
C LEU A 30 -6.79 -7.98 -10.61
N LYS A 31 -5.60 -7.45 -10.90
CA LYS A 31 -4.82 -7.83 -12.10
C LYS A 31 -4.47 -9.31 -12.11
N PHE A 32 -4.00 -9.85 -10.99
CA PHE A 32 -3.68 -11.26 -10.87
C PHE A 32 -4.87 -12.16 -11.22
N ALA A 33 -6.03 -11.92 -10.60
CA ALA A 33 -7.22 -12.70 -10.90
C ALA A 33 -7.70 -12.54 -12.35
N ALA A 34 -7.41 -11.43 -13.02
CA ALA A 34 -7.81 -11.22 -14.41
C ALA A 34 -6.92 -12.08 -15.32
N MET A 35 -5.61 -12.03 -15.09
CA MET A 35 -4.62 -12.80 -15.83
C MET A 35 -4.81 -14.31 -15.66
N GLN A 36 -5.27 -14.75 -14.49
CA GLN A 36 -5.51 -16.16 -14.20
C GLN A 36 -6.96 -16.60 -14.46
N HIS A 37 -7.81 -15.72 -14.99
CA HIS A 37 -9.24 -15.97 -15.22
C HIS A 37 -9.97 -16.54 -13.99
N ILE A 38 -9.61 -16.03 -12.80
CA ILE A 38 -10.15 -16.50 -11.53
C ILE A 38 -11.52 -15.83 -11.32
N PRO A 39 -12.62 -16.60 -11.21
CA PRO A 39 -13.94 -16.05 -10.90
C PRO A 39 -13.94 -15.26 -9.60
N ILE A 40 -14.75 -14.21 -9.53
CA ILE A 40 -14.89 -13.38 -8.33
C ILE A 40 -15.19 -14.26 -7.11
N ASP A 41 -16.05 -15.26 -7.23
CA ASP A 41 -16.53 -16.05 -6.11
C ASP A 41 -15.61 -17.24 -5.75
N SER A 42 -14.38 -17.23 -6.24
CA SER A 42 -13.44 -18.33 -6.09
C SER A 42 -12.20 -17.97 -5.27
N TYR A 43 -11.52 -19.00 -4.76
CA TYR A 43 -10.29 -18.79 -4.00
C TYR A 43 -9.18 -18.27 -4.92
N LEU A 44 -8.42 -17.26 -4.48
CA LEU A 44 -7.42 -16.63 -5.34
C LEU A 44 -6.19 -17.48 -5.59
N PHE A 45 -5.65 -18.10 -4.54
CA PHE A 45 -4.28 -18.61 -4.59
C PHE A 45 -4.28 -20.14 -4.56
N TYR A 46 -4.27 -20.75 -5.73
CA TYR A 46 -4.02 -22.18 -5.86
C TYR A 46 -2.55 -22.45 -6.16
N ASP A 47 -2.03 -23.58 -5.69
CA ASP A 47 -0.74 -24.09 -6.12
C ASP A 47 -0.81 -24.60 -7.57
N ASN A 48 0.35 -24.95 -8.14
CA ASN A 48 0.44 -25.45 -9.52
C ASN A 48 -0.35 -26.76 -9.76
N ASN A 49 -0.80 -27.43 -8.71
CA ASN A 49 -1.60 -28.65 -8.77
C ASN A 49 -3.10 -28.38 -8.54
N GLY A 50 -3.52 -27.11 -8.49
CA GLY A 50 -4.91 -26.71 -8.23
C GLY A 50 -5.36 -26.89 -6.78
N LYS A 51 -4.43 -27.10 -5.82
CA LYS A 51 -4.74 -27.24 -4.40
C LYS A 51 -4.58 -25.90 -3.69
N LYS A 52 -5.33 -25.70 -2.60
CA LYS A 52 -5.16 -24.52 -1.75
C LYS A 52 -3.77 -24.54 -1.12
N TYR A 53 -3.10 -23.39 -1.09
CA TYR A 53 -1.84 -23.28 -0.36
C TYR A 53 -2.02 -23.58 1.12
N THR A 54 -1.19 -24.48 1.62
CA THR A 54 -0.89 -24.63 3.05
C THR A 54 0.23 -23.68 3.44
N TYR A 55 0.41 -23.44 4.75
CA TYR A 55 1.55 -22.64 5.23
C TYR A 55 2.89 -23.15 4.70
N GLN A 56 3.11 -24.47 4.73
CA GLN A 56 4.36 -25.10 4.29
C GLN A 56 4.58 -24.97 2.79
N SER A 57 3.54 -25.18 1.98
CA SER A 57 3.64 -25.06 0.52
C SER A 57 3.84 -23.61 0.08
N PHE A 58 3.15 -22.66 0.72
CA PHE A 58 3.35 -21.23 0.48
C PHE A 58 4.75 -20.78 0.86
N ARG A 59 5.23 -21.16 2.05
CA ARG A 59 6.59 -20.90 2.49
C ARG A 59 7.62 -21.44 1.50
N LYS A 60 7.44 -22.68 1.03
CA LYS A 60 8.32 -23.29 0.03
C LYS A 60 8.31 -22.51 -1.29
N ALA A 61 7.13 -22.09 -1.76
CA ALA A 61 6.99 -21.31 -2.98
C ALA A 61 7.72 -19.96 -2.89
N ILE A 62 7.51 -19.19 -1.82
CA ILE A 62 8.22 -17.92 -1.59
C ILE A 62 9.72 -18.16 -1.53
N MET A 63 10.16 -19.14 -0.74
CA MET A 63 11.59 -19.39 -0.55
C MET A 63 12.28 -19.87 -1.82
N GLY A 64 11.57 -20.51 -2.75
CA GLY A 64 12.10 -20.80 -4.08
C GLY A 64 12.24 -19.58 -4.99
N GLN A 65 11.39 -18.56 -4.82
CA GLN A 65 11.43 -17.33 -5.63
C GLN A 65 12.48 -16.32 -5.13
N CYS A 66 12.77 -16.32 -3.83
CA CYS A 66 13.74 -15.44 -3.19
C CYS A 66 15.12 -15.45 -3.91
N PRO A 67 15.80 -16.61 -4.09
CA PRO A 67 17.07 -16.69 -4.82
C PRO A 67 17.00 -16.22 -6.27
N LEU A 68 15.91 -16.58 -6.97
CA LEU A 68 15.73 -16.22 -8.38
C LEU A 68 15.61 -14.70 -8.60
N ARG A 69 15.24 -13.97 -7.54
CA ARG A 69 15.05 -12.52 -7.58
C ARG A 69 16.17 -11.76 -6.86
N GLY A 70 17.19 -12.46 -6.34
CA GLY A 70 18.26 -11.86 -5.52
C GLY A 70 17.72 -11.22 -4.24
N ILE A 71 16.64 -11.78 -3.69
CA ILE A 71 15.96 -11.29 -2.50
C ILE A 71 16.17 -12.32 -1.40
N LEU A 72 16.71 -11.91 -0.26
CA LEU A 72 16.85 -12.76 0.93
C LEU A 72 17.73 -13.99 0.71
N ASP A 73 18.80 -13.86 -0.09
CA ASP A 73 19.75 -14.92 -0.37
C ASP A 73 20.45 -15.40 0.91
N ASN A 74 20.30 -16.69 1.21
CA ASN A 74 21.05 -17.49 2.19
C ASN A 74 20.91 -17.18 3.70
N GLU A 75 20.17 -16.16 4.13
CA GLU A 75 20.05 -15.86 5.58
C GLU A 75 18.64 -15.89 6.15
N TYR A 76 17.59 -15.69 5.33
CA TYR A 76 16.25 -15.48 5.87
C TYR A 76 15.30 -16.65 5.64
N VAL A 77 14.79 -17.20 6.73
CA VAL A 77 13.68 -18.15 6.73
C VAL A 77 12.36 -17.39 6.80
N PHE A 78 11.53 -17.50 5.75
CA PHE A 78 10.15 -17.00 5.80
C PHE A 78 9.40 -17.60 7.00
N ARG A 79 9.06 -16.73 7.97
CA ARG A 79 8.21 -17.02 9.11
C ARG A 79 7.02 -16.08 9.07
N GLY A 80 5.82 -16.61 8.80
CA GLY A 80 4.60 -15.80 8.67
C GLY A 80 4.35 -14.89 9.87
N ASN A 81 4.53 -15.42 11.08
CA ASN A 81 4.39 -14.65 12.33
C ASN A 81 5.43 -13.50 12.43
N GLY A 82 6.65 -13.71 11.91
CA GLY A 82 7.68 -12.67 11.92
C GLY A 82 7.30 -11.45 11.09
N TYR A 83 6.75 -11.66 9.89
CA TYR A 83 6.22 -10.57 9.06
C TYR A 83 5.06 -9.84 9.74
N GLN A 84 4.15 -10.57 10.37
CA GLN A 84 3.03 -9.97 11.09
C GLN A 84 3.51 -9.08 12.24
N ILE A 85 4.51 -9.54 13.00
CA ILE A 85 5.14 -8.75 14.08
C ILE A 85 5.81 -7.49 13.54
N GLU A 86 6.62 -7.61 12.48
CA GLU A 86 7.28 -6.44 11.88
C GLU A 86 6.29 -5.45 11.28
N PHE A 87 5.20 -5.95 10.69
CA PHE A 87 4.11 -5.10 10.21
C PHE A 87 3.38 -4.38 11.35
N CYS A 88 3.14 -5.05 12.48
CA CYS A 88 2.60 -4.40 13.69
C CYS A 88 3.52 -3.27 14.19
N LYS A 89 4.83 -3.54 14.27
CA LYS A 89 5.83 -2.53 14.66
C LYS A 89 5.84 -1.34 13.71
N TRP A 90 5.72 -1.59 12.41
CA TRP A 90 5.65 -0.53 11.41
C TRP A 90 4.39 0.33 11.58
N LEU A 91 3.21 -0.27 11.75
CA LEU A 91 1.96 0.46 12.00
C LEU A 91 2.07 1.34 13.25
N TYR A 92 2.62 0.80 14.34
CA TYR A 92 2.79 1.54 15.57
C TYR A 92 3.77 2.72 15.40
N LYS A 93 4.90 2.52 14.72
CA LYS A 93 5.86 3.60 14.40
C LYS A 93 5.26 4.68 13.51
N ALA A 94 4.27 4.33 12.69
CA ALA A 94 3.51 5.28 11.88
C ALA A 94 2.43 6.04 12.69
N GLY A 95 2.31 5.80 14.00
CA GLY A 95 1.37 6.50 14.88
C GLY A 95 -0.01 5.86 14.99
N VAL A 96 -0.21 4.64 14.47
CA VAL A 96 -1.50 3.93 14.59
C VAL A 96 -1.69 3.42 16.02
N SER A 97 -2.89 3.62 16.58
CA SER A 97 -3.20 3.20 17.95
C SER A 97 -3.14 1.68 18.13
N THR A 98 -2.80 1.21 19.33
CA THR A 98 -2.73 -0.23 19.66
C THR A 98 -4.06 -0.92 19.42
N GLN A 99 -5.18 -0.26 19.75
CA GLN A 99 -6.52 -0.75 19.50
C GLN A 99 -6.79 -0.94 18.01
N ALA A 100 -6.45 0.04 17.16
CA ALA A 100 -6.63 -0.08 15.72
C ALA A 100 -5.76 -1.20 15.12
N ILE A 101 -4.53 -1.36 15.62
CA ILE A 101 -3.65 -2.47 15.23
C ILE A 101 -4.25 -3.82 15.67
N ARG A 102 -4.77 -3.92 16.91
CA ARG A 102 -5.45 -5.12 17.41
C ARG A 102 -6.61 -5.51 16.50
N ASP A 103 -7.49 -4.56 16.20
CA ASP A 103 -8.69 -4.79 15.40
C ASP A 103 -8.34 -5.15 13.95
N TYR A 104 -7.32 -4.52 13.37
CA TYR A 104 -6.82 -4.81 12.02
C TYR A 104 -6.16 -6.19 11.94
N MET A 105 -5.28 -6.53 12.88
CA MET A 105 -4.54 -7.79 12.88
C MET A 105 -5.39 -8.97 13.36
N GLY A 106 -6.45 -8.70 14.12
CA GLY A 106 -7.34 -9.72 14.66
C GLY A 106 -6.86 -10.35 15.95
N TYR A 107 -6.08 -9.60 16.71
CA TYR A 107 -5.66 -10.07 18.01
C TYR A 107 -6.82 -9.96 19.00
N THR A 108 -6.87 -10.90 19.94
CA THR A 108 -7.91 -10.94 20.95
C THR A 108 -7.76 -9.79 21.94
N SER A 109 -6.54 -9.34 22.20
CA SER A 109 -6.24 -8.39 23.26
C SER A 109 -5.08 -7.44 22.92
N ASP A 110 -5.06 -6.27 23.56
CA ASP A 110 -4.05 -5.23 23.34
C ASP A 110 -2.67 -5.69 23.85
N GLU A 111 -2.64 -6.60 24.83
CA GLU A 111 -1.42 -7.21 25.37
C GLU A 111 -0.66 -7.99 24.28
N THR A 112 -1.38 -8.60 23.33
CA THR A 112 -0.74 -9.28 22.20
C THR A 112 -0.03 -8.29 21.29
N VAL A 113 -0.62 -7.11 21.07
CA VAL A 113 0.02 -6.01 20.34
C VAL A 113 1.25 -5.52 21.10
N LYS A 114 1.10 -5.20 22.39
CA LYS A 114 2.21 -4.76 23.26
C LYS A 114 3.38 -5.75 23.25
N LYS A 115 3.09 -7.05 23.39
CA LYS A 115 4.07 -8.13 23.34
C LYS A 115 4.81 -8.17 22.00
N ASN A 116 4.10 -8.04 20.88
CA ASN A 116 4.71 -8.01 19.55
C ASN A 116 5.58 -6.76 19.32
N LEU A 117 5.21 -5.64 19.93
CA LEU A 117 5.99 -4.40 19.89
C LEU A 117 7.23 -4.47 20.79
N GLY A 118 7.29 -5.42 21.72
CA GLY A 118 8.35 -5.51 22.73
C GLY A 118 8.25 -4.41 23.80
N ILE A 119 7.10 -3.74 23.87
CA ILE A 119 6.86 -2.62 24.76
C ILE A 119 6.58 -3.16 26.16
N SER A 120 7.43 -2.81 27.12
CA SER A 120 7.08 -2.86 28.54
C SER A 120 6.29 -1.60 28.91
N ASP A 121 5.43 -1.67 29.93
CA ASP A 121 4.63 -0.51 30.35
C ASP A 121 5.52 0.70 30.77
N GLU A 122 6.78 0.48 31.15
CA GLU A 122 7.78 1.53 31.46
C GLU A 122 8.30 2.32 30.25
N GLU A 123 8.36 1.71 29.07
CA GLU A 123 8.85 2.39 27.85
C GLU A 123 7.80 3.36 27.29
N VAL A 124 6.52 3.03 27.45
CA VAL A 124 5.40 3.92 27.07
C VAL A 124 5.38 5.18 27.94
N ILE A 125 5.60 5.01 29.25
CA ILE A 125 5.68 6.12 30.20
C ILE A 125 6.85 7.04 29.84
N ARG A 126 8.05 6.47 29.62
CA ARG A 126 9.25 7.25 29.21
C ARG A 126 9.09 7.93 27.85
N ALA A 127 8.52 7.25 26.85
CA ALA A 127 8.30 7.84 25.53
C ALA A 127 7.28 8.99 25.58
N SER A 128 6.25 8.86 26.43
CA SER A 128 5.27 9.93 26.66
C SER A 128 5.92 11.12 27.36
N GLU A 129 6.71 10.90 28.42
CA GLU A 129 7.48 11.95 29.12
C GLU A 129 8.45 12.69 28.19
N LEU A 130 9.17 11.96 27.35
CA LEU A 130 10.08 12.54 26.34
C LEU A 130 9.32 13.30 25.24
N PHE A 131 8.13 12.85 24.85
CA PHE A 131 7.29 13.54 23.87
C PHE A 131 6.78 14.89 24.42
N PHE A 132 6.34 14.92 25.69
CA PHE A 132 5.93 16.16 26.36
C PHE A 132 7.11 17.14 26.54
N GLN A 133 8.28 16.66 26.96
CA GLN A 133 9.49 17.50 27.02
C GLN A 133 9.90 18.07 25.65
N LYS A 134 9.70 17.31 24.58
CA LYS A 134 10.06 17.75 23.22
C LYS A 134 9.06 18.77 22.67
N MET A 135 7.78 18.69 23.05
CA MET A 135 6.79 19.73 22.73
C MET A 135 7.10 21.06 23.44
N ASP A 136 7.56 21.03 24.69
CA ASP A 136 8.02 22.23 25.41
C ASP A 136 9.26 22.88 24.74
N ASN A 137 10.14 22.06 24.15
CA ASN A 137 11.36 22.55 23.49
C ASN A 137 11.16 23.11 22.07
N VAL A 138 10.02 22.83 21.40
CA VAL A 138 9.74 23.31 20.03
C VAL A 138 9.17 24.75 20.01
N LEU A 139 8.66 25.24 21.15
CA LEU A 139 8.08 26.58 21.28
C LEU A 139 9.11 27.70 21.56
N GLY A 140 10.40 27.38 21.66
CA GLY A 140 11.45 28.31 22.09
C GLY A 140 12.59 28.54 21.09
N GLY A 141 12.42 29.52 20.19
CA GLY A 141 13.51 30.47 19.88
C GLY A 141 14.37 30.25 18.62
N VAL A 142 14.39 31.29 17.79
CA VAL A 142 15.03 31.48 16.47
C VAL A 142 16.56 31.75 16.51
N LEU A 143 17.21 31.43 15.39
CA LEU A 143 18.60 31.66 14.95
C LEU A 143 19.14 33.12 15.10
N PRO A 144 20.47 33.30 15.11
CA PRO A 144 21.05 34.37 14.29
C PRO A 144 22.31 33.96 13.51
N VAL A 145 22.34 34.38 12.24
CA VAL A 145 23.47 34.29 11.29
C VAL A 145 24.11 35.66 11.17
N THR A 146 25.43 35.81 11.28
CA THR A 146 26.17 36.93 10.65
C THR A 146 27.68 36.69 10.63
N LYS A 147 28.28 36.46 9.45
CA LYS A 147 29.62 36.99 9.05
C LYS A 147 30.11 36.64 7.62
N TYR A 148 29.30 36.71 6.55
CA TYR A 148 29.82 36.45 5.18
C TYR A 148 29.12 37.23 4.05
N ASP A 149 28.93 38.55 4.20
CA ASP A 149 28.14 39.33 3.22
C ASP A 149 28.94 39.98 2.08
N LYS A 150 30.26 39.79 1.96
CA LYS A 150 31.04 40.32 0.82
C LYS A 150 31.65 39.26 -0.11
N MET A 151 31.40 37.98 0.16
CA MET A 151 31.75 36.84 -0.71
C MET A 151 30.49 36.16 -1.30
N LYS A 152 29.31 36.76 -1.05
CA LYS A 152 27.99 36.21 -1.30
C LYS A 152 27.49 36.47 -2.71
N GLU A 153 27.82 37.60 -3.34
CA GLU A 153 27.13 38.04 -4.57
C GLU A 153 27.49 37.22 -5.83
N CYS A 154 28.76 36.84 -6.03
CA CYS A 154 29.15 35.96 -7.14
C CYS A 154 28.70 34.50 -6.92
N ASN A 155 28.86 33.99 -5.69
CA ASN A 155 28.36 32.66 -5.30
C ASN A 155 26.84 32.58 -5.31
N GLN A 156 26.12 33.66 -5.01
CA GLN A 156 24.67 33.75 -5.11
C GLN A 156 24.21 33.75 -6.57
N ALA A 157 24.90 34.44 -7.48
CA ALA A 157 24.53 34.42 -8.89
C ALA A 157 24.69 33.02 -9.49
N GLU A 158 25.78 32.33 -9.18
CA GLU A 158 25.98 30.94 -9.61
C GLU A 158 25.00 29.97 -8.93
N ASN A 159 24.75 30.15 -7.63
CA ASN A 159 23.76 29.36 -6.90
C ASN A 159 22.35 29.58 -7.45
N ARG A 160 21.96 30.83 -7.76
CA ARG A 160 20.68 31.16 -8.41
C ARG A 160 20.51 30.44 -9.74
N LYS A 161 21.54 30.43 -10.59
CA LYS A 161 21.53 29.67 -11.85
C LYS A 161 21.35 28.17 -11.62
N LYS A 162 22.00 27.60 -10.60
CA LYS A 162 21.84 26.18 -10.23
C LYS A 162 20.44 25.88 -9.71
N VAL A 163 19.86 26.77 -8.90
CA VAL A 163 18.48 26.66 -8.40
C VAL A 163 17.49 26.73 -9.56
N GLU A 164 17.64 27.72 -10.44
CA GLU A 164 16.77 27.89 -11.62
C GLU A 164 16.83 26.69 -12.55
N LEU A 165 18.03 26.17 -12.82
CA LEU A 165 18.23 24.95 -13.61
C LEU A 165 17.54 23.74 -12.96
N ALA A 166 17.70 23.56 -11.64
CA ALA A 166 17.07 22.48 -10.90
C ALA A 166 15.54 22.57 -10.93
N ILE A 167 14.97 23.75 -10.66
CA ILE A 167 13.51 23.97 -10.67
C ILE A 167 12.95 23.79 -12.08
N THR A 168 13.65 24.27 -13.10
CA THR A 168 13.23 24.11 -14.50
C THR A 168 13.18 22.64 -14.90
N GLU A 169 14.21 21.86 -14.53
CA GLU A 169 14.23 20.43 -14.81
C GLU A 169 13.14 19.67 -14.02
N ILE A 170 12.88 20.03 -12.75
CA ILE A 170 11.77 19.45 -11.97
C ILE A 170 10.43 19.68 -12.69
N LYS A 171 10.15 20.92 -13.10
CA LYS A 171 8.92 21.25 -13.84
C LYS A 171 8.83 20.52 -15.18
N LYS A 172 9.95 20.41 -15.90
CA LYS A 172 10.02 19.68 -17.16
C LYS A 172 9.68 18.20 -16.95
N MET A 173 10.33 17.54 -15.99
CA MET A 173 10.05 16.15 -15.64
C MET A 173 8.59 15.95 -15.22
N GLU A 174 8.01 16.92 -14.52
CA GLU A 174 6.59 16.92 -14.15
C GLU A 174 5.68 17.00 -15.39
N THR A 175 5.95 17.91 -16.33
CA THR A 175 5.17 18.02 -17.59
C THR A 175 5.31 16.80 -18.49
N GLU A 176 6.48 16.16 -18.49
CA GLU A 176 6.74 14.93 -19.24
C GLU A 176 6.16 13.68 -18.55
N GLY A 177 5.62 13.80 -17.34
CA GLY A 177 5.09 12.69 -16.54
C GLY A 177 6.16 11.68 -16.10
N LYS A 178 7.44 12.04 -16.17
CA LYS A 178 8.54 11.16 -15.74
C LYS A 178 8.62 11.07 -14.23
N LYS A 179 9.14 9.96 -13.72
CA LYS A 179 9.35 9.77 -12.27
C LYS A 179 10.35 10.81 -11.77
N ILE A 180 9.88 11.73 -10.92
CA ILE A 180 10.75 12.74 -10.31
C ILE A 180 11.63 12.03 -9.26
N SER A 181 12.94 12.05 -9.46
CA SER A 181 13.89 11.49 -8.50
C SER A 181 15.20 12.27 -8.49
N VAL A 182 15.82 12.40 -7.32
CA VAL A 182 17.11 13.10 -7.17
C VAL A 182 18.21 12.47 -8.03
N SER A 183 18.13 11.16 -8.27
CA SER A 183 19.06 10.46 -9.17
C SER A 183 18.95 10.96 -10.60
N GLU A 184 17.72 11.04 -11.12
CA GLU A 184 17.47 11.47 -12.50
C GLU A 184 17.73 12.97 -12.67
N LEU A 185 17.32 13.78 -11.69
CA LEU A 185 17.59 15.22 -11.66
C LEU A 185 19.10 15.51 -11.65
N SER A 186 19.87 14.78 -10.84
CA SER A 186 21.33 14.90 -10.79
C SER A 186 21.97 14.54 -12.13
N LYS A 187 21.48 13.49 -12.80
CA LYS A 187 21.95 13.06 -14.11
C LYS A 187 21.62 14.08 -15.21
N ASN A 188 20.42 14.65 -15.19
CA ASN A 188 19.94 15.57 -16.24
C ASN A 188 20.50 16.99 -16.09
N THR A 189 20.73 17.44 -14.86
CA THR A 189 21.23 18.81 -14.58
C THR A 189 22.74 18.87 -14.38
N GLY A 190 23.41 17.73 -14.15
CA GLY A 190 24.82 17.68 -13.75
C GLY A 190 25.08 18.16 -12.32
N LEU A 191 24.03 18.50 -11.56
CA LEU A 191 24.13 18.96 -10.18
C LEU A 191 24.32 17.77 -9.22
N SER A 192 25.04 17.98 -8.12
CA SER A 192 25.24 16.92 -7.13
C SER A 192 23.92 16.58 -6.41
N LYS A 193 23.74 15.31 -6.03
CA LYS A 193 22.57 14.90 -5.22
C LYS A 193 22.43 15.72 -3.93
N ALA A 194 23.56 16.07 -3.30
CA ALA A 194 23.59 16.89 -2.10
C ALA A 194 23.00 18.29 -2.31
N PHE A 195 23.09 18.85 -3.52
CA PHE A 195 22.50 20.15 -3.85
C PHE A 195 20.98 20.14 -3.69
N PHE A 196 20.31 19.10 -4.19
CA PHE A 196 18.85 18.95 -4.08
C PHE A 196 18.35 18.77 -2.65
N TYR A 197 19.16 18.21 -1.74
CA TYR A 197 18.78 18.03 -0.34
C TYR A 197 19.09 19.24 0.54
N LYS A 198 20.16 19.99 0.22
CA LYS A 198 20.64 21.10 1.05
C LYS A 198 20.01 22.45 0.70
N ASN A 199 19.61 22.66 -0.54
CA ASN A 199 19.00 23.90 -0.97
C ASN A 199 17.49 23.87 -0.65
N GLU A 200 17.02 24.78 0.21
CA GLU A 200 15.64 24.82 0.70
C GLU A 200 14.62 25.14 -0.41
N ASP A 201 14.94 26.05 -1.33
CA ASP A 201 14.07 26.42 -2.44
C ASP A 201 13.83 25.23 -3.38
N VAL A 202 14.92 24.56 -3.77
CA VAL A 202 14.86 23.37 -4.64
C VAL A 202 14.17 22.23 -3.93
N ARG A 203 14.45 22.02 -2.64
CA ARG A 203 13.84 20.96 -1.84
C ARG A 203 12.34 21.14 -1.69
N THR A 204 11.88 22.35 -1.39
CA THR A 204 10.45 22.66 -1.25
C THR A 204 9.69 22.37 -2.55
N VAL A 205 10.24 22.81 -3.70
CA VAL A 205 9.64 22.54 -5.00
C VAL A 205 9.69 21.05 -5.35
N LEU A 206 10.81 20.38 -5.08
CA LEU A 206 10.97 18.96 -5.32
C LEU A 206 9.99 18.12 -4.51
N ASP A 207 9.87 18.39 -3.20
CA ASP A 207 8.96 17.69 -2.29
C ASP A 207 7.50 17.92 -2.73
N ALA A 208 7.13 19.15 -3.10
CA ALA A 208 5.81 19.48 -3.61
C ALA A 208 5.47 18.75 -4.92
N SER A 209 6.34 18.80 -5.94
CA SER A 209 6.10 18.10 -7.22
C SER A 209 6.10 16.59 -7.05
N THR A 210 6.95 16.04 -6.17
CA THR A 210 6.97 14.61 -5.85
C THR A 210 5.67 14.17 -5.18
N GLU A 211 5.17 14.95 -4.22
CA GLU A 211 3.92 14.66 -3.53
C GLU A 211 2.72 14.80 -4.47
N GLN A 212 2.70 15.81 -5.33
CA GLN A 212 1.67 15.95 -6.35
C GLN A 212 1.68 14.77 -7.34
N GLN A 213 2.85 14.27 -7.73
CA GLN A 213 2.96 13.07 -8.57
C GLN A 213 2.45 11.82 -7.83
N ARG A 214 2.75 11.69 -6.53
CA ARG A 214 2.23 10.60 -5.69
C ARG A 214 0.72 10.64 -5.59
N GLU A 215 0.14 11.82 -5.34
CA GLU A 215 -1.31 12.00 -5.24
C GLU A 215 -2.00 11.65 -6.57
N LYS A 216 -1.49 12.16 -7.70
CA LYS A 216 -2.00 11.81 -9.04
C LYS A 216 -1.94 10.30 -9.28
N ASN A 217 -0.84 9.65 -8.92
CA ASN A 217 -0.70 8.19 -9.04
C ASN A 217 -1.68 7.45 -8.13
N PHE A 218 -1.88 7.92 -6.90
CA PHE A 218 -2.82 7.33 -5.95
C PHE A 218 -4.27 7.43 -6.44
N ILE A 219 -4.67 8.60 -6.94
CA ILE A 219 -5.98 8.83 -7.58
C ILE A 219 -6.17 7.87 -8.76
N ALA A 220 -5.19 7.77 -9.65
CA ALA A 220 -5.27 6.86 -10.81
C ALA A 220 -5.41 5.39 -10.38
N ILE A 221 -4.67 4.95 -9.36
CA ILE A 221 -4.81 3.59 -8.80
C ILE A 221 -6.22 3.40 -8.24
N LYS A 222 -6.75 4.38 -7.51
CA LYS A 222 -8.07 4.30 -6.88
C LYS A 222 -9.20 4.23 -7.93
N GLU A 223 -9.10 5.04 -8.98
CA GLU A 223 -10.03 5.01 -10.11
C GLU A 223 -9.99 3.66 -10.83
N GLU A 224 -8.79 3.13 -11.08
CA GLU A 224 -8.60 1.85 -11.74
C GLU A 224 -9.14 0.68 -10.90
N VAL A 225 -8.87 0.67 -9.60
CA VAL A 225 -9.44 -0.30 -8.67
C VAL A 225 -10.96 -0.25 -8.72
N LYS A 226 -11.55 0.95 -8.63
CA LYS A 226 -13.01 1.12 -8.70
C LYS A 226 -13.59 0.57 -10.01
N ARG A 227 -12.94 0.87 -11.14
CA ARG A 227 -13.34 0.41 -12.47
C ARG A 227 -13.30 -1.11 -12.57
N MET A 228 -12.15 -1.72 -12.29
CA MET A 228 -11.96 -3.18 -12.36
C MET A 228 -12.87 -3.94 -11.38
N SER A 229 -13.05 -3.41 -10.17
CA SER A 229 -13.96 -3.99 -9.18
C SER A 229 -15.41 -4.00 -9.67
N LEU A 230 -15.86 -2.91 -10.32
CA LEU A 230 -17.21 -2.82 -10.88
C LEU A 230 -17.40 -3.77 -12.07
N GLU A 231 -16.45 -3.79 -13.01
CA GLU A 231 -16.48 -4.69 -14.17
C GLU A 231 -16.67 -6.15 -13.74
N ARG A 232 -15.94 -6.58 -12.70
CA ARG A 232 -16.10 -7.94 -12.16
C ARG A 232 -17.41 -8.21 -11.45
N GLN A 233 -17.95 -7.21 -10.73
CA GLN A 233 -19.25 -7.38 -10.10
C GLN A 233 -20.34 -7.54 -11.15
N VAL A 234 -20.28 -6.77 -12.23
CA VAL A 234 -21.19 -6.89 -13.37
C VAL A 234 -21.09 -8.29 -13.97
N GLU A 235 -19.88 -8.77 -14.28
CA GLU A 235 -19.66 -10.13 -14.81
C GLU A 235 -20.28 -11.22 -13.90
N TYR A 236 -20.11 -11.08 -12.60
CA TYR A 236 -20.70 -12.00 -11.62
C TYR A 236 -22.22 -11.98 -11.60
N TYR A 237 -22.83 -10.79 -11.53
CA TYR A 237 -24.28 -10.67 -11.51
C TYR A 237 -24.89 -11.15 -12.82
N GLU A 238 -24.28 -10.87 -13.96
CA GLU A 238 -24.71 -11.38 -15.26
C GLU A 238 -24.69 -12.92 -15.30
N LYS A 239 -23.61 -13.54 -14.80
CA LYS A 239 -23.53 -15.00 -14.69
C LYS A 239 -24.62 -15.55 -13.77
N LYS A 240 -24.84 -14.91 -12.61
CA LYS A 240 -25.84 -15.37 -11.65
C LYS A 240 -27.27 -15.23 -12.17
N ILE A 241 -27.58 -14.15 -12.86
CA ILE A 241 -28.87 -13.94 -13.53
C ILE A 241 -29.10 -15.05 -14.57
N LYS A 242 -28.09 -15.37 -15.41
CA LYS A 242 -28.19 -16.46 -16.39
C LYS A 242 -28.38 -17.84 -15.77
N GLU A 243 -27.81 -18.10 -14.59
CA GLU A 243 -28.03 -19.35 -13.85
C GLU A 243 -29.46 -19.42 -13.30
N LEU A 244 -29.93 -18.36 -12.65
CA LEU A 244 -31.28 -18.30 -12.07
C LEU A 244 -32.37 -18.38 -13.13
N LEU A 245 -32.17 -17.78 -14.31
CA LEU A 245 -33.11 -17.90 -15.43
C LEU A 245 -33.24 -19.35 -15.91
N ARG A 246 -32.11 -20.05 -16.10
CA ARG A 246 -32.11 -21.47 -16.48
C ARG A 246 -32.78 -22.36 -15.44
N GLU A 247 -32.52 -22.11 -14.16
CA GLU A 247 -33.15 -22.83 -13.06
C GLU A 247 -34.67 -22.61 -13.03
N ASN A 248 -35.12 -21.37 -13.21
CA ASN A 248 -36.54 -21.03 -13.25
C ASN A 248 -37.25 -21.68 -14.44
N GLU A 249 -36.64 -21.67 -15.63
CA GLU A 249 -37.17 -22.38 -16.82
C GLU A 249 -37.33 -23.89 -16.55
N SER A 250 -36.34 -24.52 -15.91
CA SER A 250 -36.40 -25.94 -15.53
C SER A 250 -37.53 -26.22 -14.54
N LEU A 251 -37.63 -25.41 -13.49
CA LEU A 251 -38.67 -25.54 -12.46
C LEU A 251 -40.08 -25.30 -13.02
N GLN A 252 -40.25 -24.36 -13.95
CA GLN A 252 -41.51 -24.14 -14.65
C GLN A 252 -41.91 -25.35 -15.50
N ALA A 253 -40.96 -25.96 -16.20
CA ALA A 253 -41.20 -27.17 -16.98
C ALA A 253 -41.59 -28.37 -16.10
N GLU A 254 -40.95 -28.53 -14.95
CA GLU A 254 -41.30 -29.56 -13.96
C GLU A 254 -42.68 -29.32 -13.35
N ASN A 255 -42.99 -28.09 -12.95
CA ASN A 255 -44.31 -27.73 -12.41
C ASN A 255 -45.42 -27.98 -13.43
N ALA A 256 -45.20 -27.67 -14.71
CA ALA A 256 -46.15 -27.97 -15.77
C ALA A 256 -46.37 -29.48 -15.96
N LYS A 257 -45.32 -30.30 -15.88
CA LYS A 257 -45.41 -31.77 -15.93
C LYS A 257 -46.16 -32.33 -14.72
N SER A 258 -45.90 -31.82 -13.52
CA SER A 258 -46.57 -32.26 -12.29
C SER A 258 -48.05 -31.90 -12.27
N LYS A 259 -48.43 -30.69 -12.72
CA LYS A 259 -49.85 -30.30 -12.87
C LYS A 259 -50.61 -31.20 -13.85
N ARG A 260 -49.97 -31.64 -14.94
CA ARG A 260 -50.57 -32.58 -15.91
C ARG A 260 -50.75 -34.00 -15.37
N LYS A 261 -49.97 -34.42 -14.37
CA LYS A 261 -50.09 -35.76 -13.76
C LYS A 261 -51.14 -35.82 -12.64
N ASN A 262 -51.47 -34.67 -12.05
CA ASN A 262 -52.41 -34.55 -10.94
C ASN A 262 -53.79 -34.02 -11.36
N SER A 263 -54.02 -33.88 -12.67
CA SER A 263 -55.31 -33.56 -13.29
C SER A 263 -55.81 -34.75 -14.09
#